data_AF-A0AAW2WQV6-F1
#
_entry.id   AF-A0AAW2WQV6-F1
#
_cell.length_a   1.000
_cell.length_b   1.000
_cell.length_c   1.000
_cell.angle_alpha   90.00
_cell.angle_beta   90.00
_cell.angle_gamma   90.00
#
_symmetry.space_group_name_H-M   'P 1'
#
loop_
_entity.id
_entity.type
_entity.pdbx_description
1 polymer ?
#
loop_
_entity_poly.entity_id
_entity_poly.type
_entity_poly.pdbx_seq_one_letter_code
_entity_poly.pdbx_strand_id
1 'polypeptide(L)'
;MNLTASGGDESQKTGDDGINNKSSCENVDNIAISNQELKRKHYHRHTPQQIQEMEAVHISNNNQRKELSDKLGLRLLQVKFLFQNKRTQLKTENDELRAENMMYQEALTNACIRACGRAIVVGISSIEHHLRVENAQLRKQIDDLATFVVKLIGKPSMDDATIPSSTDSPTIYIEVVRRIKEKHRIE
;
A
#
# COMPACT_ATOMS: atom_id res chain seq x y z
N MET A 1 -3.16 -58.72 -0.37
CA MET A 1 -2.12 -58.66 0.69
C MET A 1 -2.71 -57.90 1.87
N ASN A 2 -2.82 -58.62 2.98
CA ASN A 2 -2.95 -58.30 4.41
C ASN A 2 -3.45 -56.95 4.95
N LEU A 3 -4.30 -57.12 5.97
CA LEU A 3 -4.77 -56.22 7.03
C LEU A 3 -3.67 -55.89 8.07
N THR A 4 -3.77 -54.73 8.73
CA THR A 4 -3.55 -54.42 10.18
C THR A 4 -3.83 -52.90 10.36
N ALA A 5 -4.81 -52.35 11.11
CA ALA A 5 -5.27 -52.51 12.50
C ALA A 5 -4.34 -51.90 13.58
N SER A 6 -4.98 -51.20 14.54
CA SER A 6 -4.49 -50.62 15.82
C SER A 6 -3.93 -49.20 15.72
N GLY A 7 -4.40 -48.18 16.45
CA GLY A 7 -4.96 -48.14 17.82
C GLY A 7 -4.07 -47.16 18.61
N GLY A 8 -4.59 -46.05 19.13
CA GLY A 8 -4.89 -45.95 20.55
C GLY A 8 -4.74 -44.53 21.09
N ASP A 9 -5.53 -44.27 22.12
CA ASP A 9 -5.97 -43.02 22.75
C ASP A 9 -4.99 -42.39 23.77
N GLU A 10 -5.42 -41.23 24.31
CA GLU A 10 -5.21 -40.68 25.68
C GLU A 10 -4.10 -39.65 26.02
N SER A 11 -4.55 -38.39 26.15
CA SER A 11 -4.62 -37.55 27.37
C SER A 11 -3.44 -37.34 28.34
N GLN A 12 -3.13 -36.05 28.60
CA GLN A 12 -2.85 -35.37 29.91
C GLN A 12 -2.49 -33.88 29.60
N LYS A 13 -3.28 -32.83 29.92
CA LYS A 13 -3.69 -32.14 31.19
C LYS A 13 -2.63 -31.22 31.84
N THR A 14 -3.10 -30.02 32.23
CA THR A 14 -2.62 -28.98 33.21
C THR A 14 -2.22 -27.64 32.56
N GLY A 15 -2.66 -26.44 32.99
CA GLY A 15 -3.54 -25.94 34.07
C GLY A 15 -4.29 -24.68 33.55
N ASP A 16 -5.55 -24.42 33.89
CA ASP A 16 -6.12 -23.90 35.15
C ASP A 16 -5.49 -22.60 35.67
N ASP A 17 -6.11 -21.47 35.30
CA ASP A 17 -6.13 -20.23 36.08
C ASP A 17 -7.56 -19.68 36.04
N GLY A 18 -8.39 -20.21 36.96
CA GLY A 18 -9.75 -19.75 37.20
C GLY A 18 -9.80 -18.35 37.80
N ILE A 19 -10.18 -17.35 36.99
CA ILE A 19 -10.69 -16.07 37.53
C ILE A 19 -12.18 -16.23 37.81
N ASN A 20 -12.47 -16.46 39.09
CA ASN A 20 -13.78 -16.56 39.70
C ASN A 20 -14.58 -15.25 39.56
N ASN A 21 -15.46 -15.16 38.55
CA ASN A 21 -16.50 -14.13 38.48
C ASN A 21 -17.84 -14.72 38.92
N LYS A 22 -18.05 -14.73 40.24
CA LYS A 22 -19.33 -15.07 40.88
C LYS A 22 -20.39 -14.03 40.51
N SER A 23 -21.14 -14.27 39.44
CA SER A 23 -22.41 -13.59 39.16
C SER A 23 -23.54 -14.39 39.78
N SER A 24 -23.85 -14.10 41.05
CA SER A 24 -25.07 -14.57 41.69
C SER A 24 -26.21 -13.64 41.34
N CYS A 25 -27.20 -14.14 40.60
CA CYS A 25 -28.55 -13.58 40.58
C CYS A 25 -29.55 -14.71 40.31
N GLU A 26 -29.80 -15.50 41.35
CA GLU A 26 -31.05 -16.24 41.46
C GLU A 26 -32.12 -15.24 41.91
N ASN A 27 -33.22 -15.14 41.16
CA ASN A 27 -34.52 -14.77 41.70
C ASN A 27 -35.58 -15.41 40.80
N VAL A 28 -36.26 -16.39 41.38
CA VAL A 28 -37.36 -17.16 40.81
C VAL A 28 -38.64 -16.33 40.90
N ASP A 29 -39.29 -16.17 39.75
CA ASP A 29 -40.69 -15.93 39.41
C ASP A 29 -41.64 -15.06 40.28
N ASN A 30 -42.19 -14.07 39.55
CA ASN A 30 -43.57 -13.53 39.59
C ASN A 30 -44.09 -12.81 40.84
N ILE A 31 -44.40 -11.50 40.67
CA ILE A 31 -45.75 -10.93 40.85
C ILE A 31 -45.79 -9.48 40.31
N ALA A 32 -46.88 -9.18 39.61
CA ALA A 32 -47.44 -7.87 39.24
C ALA A 32 -46.72 -7.01 38.19
N ILE A 33 -47.26 -7.09 36.97
CA ILE A 33 -47.15 -6.09 35.92
C ILE A 33 -47.64 -4.74 36.49
N SER A 34 -46.71 -3.83 36.73
CA SER A 34 -46.99 -2.39 36.75
C SER A 34 -46.10 -1.74 35.69
N ASN A 35 -46.75 -1.08 34.75
CA ASN A 35 -46.19 -0.33 33.64
C ASN A 35 -45.25 0.79 34.12
N GLN A 36 -44.02 0.45 34.51
CA GLN A 36 -42.90 1.38 34.44
C GLN A 36 -42.06 0.95 33.26
N GLU A 37 -42.13 1.76 32.20
CA GLU A 37 -41.15 1.91 31.13
C GLU A 37 -39.89 1.08 31.36
N LEU A 38 -39.61 0.15 30.45
CA LEU A 38 -38.32 -0.53 30.33
C LEU A 38 -37.22 0.53 30.39
N LYS A 39 -36.70 0.79 31.61
CA LYS A 39 -35.69 1.79 31.90
C LYS A 39 -34.46 1.38 31.12
N ARG A 40 -34.34 1.90 29.89
CA ARG A 40 -33.15 1.75 29.06
C ARG A 40 -32.00 2.21 29.94
N LYS A 41 -31.15 1.26 30.35
CA LYS A 41 -30.00 1.52 31.20
C LYS A 41 -29.30 2.77 30.66
N HIS A 42 -29.33 3.83 31.45
CA HIS A 42 -28.77 5.11 31.03
C HIS A 42 -27.25 4.94 30.96
N TYR A 43 -26.75 4.59 29.78
CA TYR A 43 -25.33 4.45 29.53
C TYR A 43 -24.67 5.79 29.86
N HIS A 44 -23.70 5.78 30.77
CA HIS A 44 -22.92 6.96 31.07
C HIS A 44 -22.13 7.32 29.82
N ARG A 45 -22.46 8.47 29.22
CA ARG A 45 -21.72 9.02 28.09
C ARG A 45 -20.36 9.49 28.58
N HIS A 46 -19.31 9.17 27.83
CA HIS A 46 -17.98 9.72 28.06
C HIS A 46 -18.01 11.23 27.83
N THR A 47 -17.20 11.95 28.62
CA THR A 47 -16.99 13.39 28.42
C THR A 47 -16.21 13.65 27.13
N PRO A 48 -16.34 14.84 26.51
CA PRO A 48 -15.57 15.18 25.32
C PRO A 48 -14.05 15.07 25.52
N GLN A 49 -13.54 15.44 26.70
CA GLN A 49 -12.12 15.29 27.05
C GLN A 49 -11.69 13.82 27.08
N GLN A 50 -12.50 12.94 27.66
CA GLN A 50 -12.22 11.50 27.65
C GLN A 50 -12.18 10.95 26.22
N ILE A 51 -13.11 11.38 25.35
CA ILE A 51 -13.11 10.98 23.93
C ILE A 51 -11.83 11.45 23.24
N GLN A 52 -11.48 12.73 23.40
CA GLN A 52 -10.28 13.30 22.78
C GLN A 52 -9.00 12.61 23.25
N GLU A 53 -8.84 12.36 24.55
CA GLU A 53 -7.67 11.65 25.06
C GLU A 53 -7.61 10.19 24.60
N MET A 54 -8.75 9.50 24.50
CA MET A 54 -8.77 8.14 23.95
C MET A 54 -8.47 8.09 22.45
N GLU A 55 -8.84 9.12 21.68
CA GLU A 55 -8.60 9.21 20.23
C GLU A 55 -7.18 9.70 19.88
N ALA A 56 -6.57 10.50 20.75
CA ALA A 56 -5.23 11.06 20.52
C ALA A 56 -4.10 10.03 20.74
N VAL A 57 -4.33 8.99 21.55
CA VAL A 57 -3.30 8.01 21.88
C VAL A 57 -3.34 6.83 20.91
N HIS A 58 -2.25 6.63 20.16
CA HIS A 58 -2.02 5.40 19.42
C HIS A 58 -1.65 4.27 20.39
N ILE A 59 -2.66 3.56 20.89
CA ILE A 59 -2.47 2.46 21.83
C ILE A 59 -2.26 1.13 21.09
N SER A 60 -1.03 0.63 21.13
CA SER A 60 -0.66 -0.67 20.55
C SER A 60 -0.70 -1.80 21.58
N ASN A 61 -0.40 -1.52 22.86
CA ASN A 61 -0.10 -2.53 23.86
C ASN A 61 -1.11 -2.56 25.04
N ASN A 62 -1.23 -3.71 25.72
CA ASN A 62 -2.09 -3.87 26.90
C ASN A 62 -1.73 -2.92 28.05
N ASN A 63 -0.44 -2.62 28.25
CA ASN A 63 0.04 -1.76 29.33
C ASN A 63 -0.43 -0.31 29.13
N GLN A 64 -0.35 0.18 27.88
CA GLN A 64 -0.84 1.52 27.51
C GLN A 64 -2.37 1.62 27.67
N ARG A 65 -3.12 0.55 27.36
CA ARG A 65 -4.56 0.51 27.63
C ARG A 65 -4.87 0.65 29.12
N LYS A 66 -4.09 -0.01 29.98
CA LYS A 66 -4.25 0.05 31.43
C LYS A 66 -3.93 1.45 31.96
N GLU A 67 -2.80 2.02 31.54
CA GLU A 67 -2.40 3.38 31.90
C GLU A 67 -3.45 4.44 31.49
N LEU A 68 -4.00 4.32 30.27
CA LEU A 68 -5.09 5.21 29.82
C LEU A 68 -6.37 5.01 30.64
N SER A 69 -6.70 3.76 31.00
CA SER A 69 -7.83 3.44 31.88
C SER A 69 -7.69 4.11 33.23
N ASP A 70 -6.50 4.02 33.83
CA ASP A 70 -6.18 4.58 35.14
C ASP A 70 -6.19 6.13 35.09
N LYS A 71 -5.61 6.73 34.04
CA LYS A 71 -5.58 8.19 33.84
C LYS A 71 -6.97 8.81 33.64
N LEU A 72 -7.85 8.13 32.91
CA LEU A 72 -9.19 8.65 32.58
C LEU A 72 -10.28 8.22 33.58
N GLY A 73 -9.92 7.43 34.60
CA GLY A 73 -10.88 6.86 35.55
C GLY A 73 -11.92 5.95 34.89
N LEU A 74 -11.55 5.32 33.76
CA LEU A 74 -12.44 4.46 32.98
C LEU A 74 -12.21 3.00 33.33
N ARG A 75 -13.20 2.15 33.04
CA ARG A 75 -13.02 0.70 33.14
C ARG A 75 -12.20 0.21 31.94
N LEU A 76 -11.24 -0.69 32.15
CA LEU A 76 -10.38 -1.22 31.07
C LEU A 76 -11.18 -1.81 29.89
N LEU A 77 -12.35 -2.39 30.16
CA LEU A 77 -13.27 -2.87 29.11
C LEU A 77 -13.83 -1.75 28.24
N GLN A 78 -14.12 -0.56 28.78
CA GLN A 78 -14.60 0.58 27.99
C GLN A 78 -13.53 1.04 27.01
N VAL A 79 -12.28 1.16 27.48
CA VAL A 79 -11.12 1.49 26.64
C VAL A 79 -10.94 0.42 25.56
N LYS A 80 -11.02 -0.87 25.91
CA LYS A 80 -10.93 -1.99 24.96
C LYS A 80 -12.01 -1.91 23.87
N PHE A 81 -13.27 -1.70 24.25
CA PHE A 81 -14.38 -1.62 23.31
C PHE A 81 -14.27 -0.41 22.39
N LEU A 82 -13.81 0.73 22.91
CA LEU A 82 -13.61 1.92 22.10
C LEU A 82 -12.57 1.68 21.00
N PHE A 83 -11.39 1.14 21.34
CA PHE A 83 -10.38 0.84 20.32
C PHE A 83 -10.83 -0.23 19.33
N GLN A 84 -11.61 -1.21 19.79
CA GLN A 84 -12.21 -2.20 18.90
C GLN A 84 -13.20 -1.54 17.92
N ASN A 85 -14.06 -0.65 18.41
CA ASN A 85 -14.98 0.12 17.58
C ASN A 85 -14.21 1.01 16.59
N LYS A 86 -13.19 1.73 17.06
CA LYS A 86 -12.34 2.59 16.21
C LYS A 86 -11.68 1.80 15.09
N ARG A 87 -11.16 0.60 15.39
CA ARG A 87 -10.58 -0.28 14.37
C ARG A 87 -11.62 -0.73 13.35
N THR A 88 -12.84 -1.06 13.80
CA THR A 88 -13.94 -1.41 12.89
C THR A 88 -14.33 -0.21 12.02
N GLN A 89 -14.48 0.98 12.60
CA GLN A 89 -14.80 2.22 11.87
C GLN A 89 -13.75 2.54 10.79
N LEU A 90 -12.47 2.50 11.14
CA LEU A 90 -11.40 2.74 10.17
C LEU A 90 -11.35 1.67 9.09
N LYS A 91 -11.66 0.42 9.43
CA LYS A 91 -11.75 -0.66 8.44
C LYS A 91 -12.90 -0.41 7.47
N THR A 92 -14.09 -0.06 7.97
CA THR A 92 -15.25 0.23 7.12
C THR A 92 -14.99 1.42 6.22
N GLU A 93 -14.43 2.51 6.75
CA GLU A 93 -14.06 3.68 5.95
C GLU A 93 -12.99 3.34 4.90
N ASN A 94 -11.99 2.52 5.23
CA ASN A 94 -10.98 2.08 4.27
C ASN A 94 -11.58 1.19 3.16
N ASP A 95 -12.48 0.29 3.52
CA ASP A 95 -13.17 -0.59 2.57
C ASP A 95 -14.10 0.21 1.64
N GLU A 96 -14.78 1.24 2.16
CA GLU A 96 -15.58 2.21 1.39
C GLU A 96 -14.71 3.00 0.41
N LEU A 97 -13.60 3.59 0.89
CA LEU A 97 -12.65 4.32 0.04
C LEU A 97 -12.02 3.42 -1.03
N ARG A 98 -11.78 2.14 -0.74
CA ARG A 98 -11.29 1.16 -1.72
C ARG A 98 -12.35 0.87 -2.78
N ALA A 99 -13.60 0.68 -2.39
CA ALA A 99 -14.71 0.49 -3.32
C ALA A 99 -14.88 1.72 -4.23
N GLU A 100 -14.83 2.93 -3.66
CA GLU A 100 -14.92 4.18 -4.40
C GLU A 100 -13.75 4.36 -5.38
N ASN A 101 -12.51 4.10 -4.93
CA ASN A 101 -11.33 4.10 -5.80
C ASN A 101 -11.46 3.11 -6.95
N MET A 102 -11.97 1.90 -6.70
CA MET A 102 -12.20 0.90 -7.73
C MET A 102 -13.23 1.40 -8.76
N MET A 103 -14.33 2.02 -8.31
CA MET A 103 -15.32 2.63 -9.21
C MET A 103 -14.72 3.77 -10.04
N TYR A 104 -13.89 4.64 -9.47
CA TYR A 104 -13.22 5.71 -10.22
C TYR A 104 -12.24 5.15 -11.24
N GLN A 105 -11.44 4.15 -10.87
CA GLN A 105 -10.53 3.48 -11.80
C GLN A 105 -11.28 2.83 -12.96
N GLU A 106 -12.42 2.17 -12.68
CA GLU A 106 -13.28 1.59 -13.70
C GLU A 106 -13.90 2.68 -14.61
N ALA A 107 -14.42 3.76 -14.03
CA ALA A 107 -14.99 4.87 -14.76
C ALA A 107 -13.95 5.54 -15.68
N LEU A 108 -12.73 5.76 -15.19
CA LEU A 108 -11.60 6.28 -15.96
C LEU A 108 -11.20 5.32 -17.08
N THR A 109 -11.09 4.02 -16.79
CA THR A 109 -10.76 3.01 -17.79
C THR A 109 -11.83 2.98 -18.89
N ASN A 110 -13.11 3.00 -18.52
CA ASN A 110 -14.24 3.02 -19.45
C ASN A 110 -14.32 4.33 -20.24
N ALA A 111 -14.05 5.47 -19.61
CA ALA A 111 -13.99 6.76 -20.29
C ALA A 111 -12.83 6.81 -21.29
N CYS A 112 -11.64 6.33 -20.91
CA CYS A 112 -10.50 6.17 -21.80
C CYS A 112 -10.81 5.23 -22.97
N ILE A 113 -11.52 4.11 -22.73
CA ILE A 113 -11.93 3.18 -23.80
C ILE A 113 -12.93 3.83 -24.76
N ARG A 114 -13.80 4.74 -24.29
CA ARG A 114 -14.78 5.46 -25.12
C ARG A 114 -14.19 6.67 -25.85
N ALA A 115 -13.27 7.39 -25.22
CA ALA A 115 -12.57 8.54 -25.80
C ALA A 115 -11.42 8.12 -26.73
N CYS A 116 -10.88 6.93 -26.54
CA CYS A 116 -9.90 6.32 -27.42
C CYS A 116 -10.20 4.83 -27.52
N GLY A 117 -10.88 4.41 -28.58
CA GLY A 117 -11.22 3.00 -28.81
C GLY A 117 -10.00 2.10 -28.73
N ARG A 118 -9.77 1.45 -27.56
CA ARG A 118 -8.67 0.50 -27.25
C ARG A 118 -7.24 0.95 -27.61
N ALA A 119 -7.05 2.15 -28.14
CA ALA A 119 -5.85 2.56 -28.85
C ALA A 119 -4.78 3.20 -27.95
N ILE A 120 -5.09 3.62 -26.72
CA ILE A 120 -4.07 4.26 -25.87
C ILE A 120 -3.08 3.22 -25.33
N VAL A 121 -3.57 2.11 -24.76
CA VAL A 121 -2.69 1.09 -24.16
C VAL A 121 -1.93 0.30 -25.25
N VAL A 122 -2.59 -0.04 -26.35
CA VAL A 122 -1.95 -0.71 -27.49
C VAL A 122 -1.08 0.28 -28.29
N GLY A 123 -1.50 1.53 -28.42
CA GLY A 123 -0.79 2.57 -29.17
C GLY A 123 0.48 3.03 -28.50
N ILE A 124 0.52 3.17 -27.16
CA ILE A 124 1.77 3.48 -26.45
C ILE A 124 2.78 2.35 -26.65
N SER A 125 2.36 1.09 -26.50
CA SER A 125 3.22 -0.09 -26.74
C SER A 125 3.66 -0.22 -28.20
N SER A 126 2.77 0.07 -29.16
CA SER A 126 3.05 0.02 -30.60
C SER A 126 3.98 1.15 -31.07
N ILE A 127 3.78 2.38 -30.59
CA ILE A 127 4.65 3.54 -30.86
C ILE A 127 6.02 3.31 -30.23
N GLU A 128 6.07 2.82 -28.99
CA GLU A 128 7.31 2.47 -28.31
C GLU A 128 8.10 1.39 -29.08
N HIS A 129 7.41 0.36 -29.57
CA HIS A 129 8.04 -0.67 -30.40
C HIS A 129 8.57 -0.09 -31.73
N HIS A 130 7.78 0.76 -32.40
CA HIS A 130 8.18 1.41 -33.65
C HIS A 130 9.43 2.28 -33.47
N LEU A 131 9.47 3.10 -32.42
CA LEU A 131 10.63 3.95 -32.10
C LEU A 131 11.88 3.14 -31.77
N ARG A 132 11.75 1.96 -31.15
CA ARG A 132 12.87 1.03 -30.91
C ARG A 132 13.45 0.50 -32.22
N VAL A 133 12.59 0.09 -33.15
CA VAL A 133 13.00 -0.42 -34.46
C VAL A 133 13.69 0.68 -35.27
N GLU A 134 13.11 1.88 -35.31
CA GLU A 134 13.69 3.03 -36.02
C GLU A 134 15.04 3.43 -35.43
N ASN A 135 15.17 3.50 -34.10
CA ASN A 135 16.46 3.78 -33.45
C ASN A 135 17.52 2.73 -33.78
N ALA A 136 17.16 1.45 -33.82
CA ALA A 136 18.09 0.39 -34.20
C ALA A 136 18.55 0.55 -35.67
N GLN A 137 17.62 0.91 -36.56
CA GLN A 137 17.92 1.15 -37.97
C GLN A 137 18.80 2.39 -38.17
N LEU A 138 18.51 3.49 -37.49
CA LEU A 138 19.33 4.72 -37.54
C LEU A 138 20.75 4.48 -37.00
N ARG A 139 20.89 3.71 -35.91
CA ARG A 139 22.21 3.32 -35.38
C ARG A 139 23.01 2.52 -36.41
N LYS A 140 22.38 1.55 -37.06
CA LYS A 140 23.02 0.79 -38.14
C LYS A 140 23.46 1.70 -39.30
N GLN A 141 22.62 2.65 -39.71
CA GLN A 141 22.97 3.61 -40.76
C GLN A 141 24.17 4.49 -40.36
N ILE A 142 24.24 4.92 -39.10
CA ILE A 142 25.39 5.65 -38.56
C ILE A 142 26.65 4.78 -38.60
N ASP A 143 26.56 3.51 -38.20
CA ASP A 143 27.70 2.59 -38.19
C ASP A 143 28.19 2.26 -39.62
N ASP A 144 27.27 2.09 -40.56
CA ASP A 144 27.57 1.86 -41.97
C ASP A 144 28.24 3.10 -42.59
N LEU A 145 27.73 4.30 -42.31
CA LEU A 145 28.33 5.56 -42.75
C LEU A 145 29.70 5.78 -42.11
N ALA A 146 29.86 5.51 -40.82
CA ALA A 146 31.14 5.60 -40.12
C ALA A 146 32.17 4.64 -40.73
N THR A 147 31.76 3.41 -41.02
CA THR A 147 32.59 2.40 -41.71
C THR A 147 32.95 2.86 -43.12
N PHE A 148 32.00 3.45 -43.86
CA PHE A 148 32.24 4.00 -45.19
C PHE A 148 33.23 5.16 -45.16
N VAL A 149 33.08 6.08 -44.20
CA VAL A 149 33.99 7.22 -43.99
C VAL A 149 35.40 6.74 -43.65
N VAL A 150 35.56 5.74 -42.76
CA VAL A 150 36.87 5.13 -42.45
C VAL A 150 37.50 4.49 -43.69
N LYS A 151 36.70 3.85 -44.55
CA LYS A 151 37.18 3.29 -45.83
C LYS A 151 37.57 4.37 -46.83
N LEU A 152 36.85 5.50 -46.88
CA LEU A 152 37.10 6.60 -47.82
C LEU A 152 38.32 7.44 -47.43
N ILE A 153 38.46 7.74 -46.13
CA ILE A 153 39.58 8.52 -45.60
C ILE A 153 40.86 7.68 -45.59
N GLY A 154 40.74 6.36 -45.70
CA GLY A 154 41.85 5.44 -45.48
C GLY A 154 42.27 5.50 -44.01
N LYS A 155 42.95 4.46 -43.52
CA LYS A 155 43.64 4.60 -42.23
C LYS A 155 44.58 5.81 -42.35
N PRO A 156 44.59 6.77 -41.42
CA PRO A 156 45.75 7.64 -41.30
C PRO A 156 46.93 6.73 -41.02
N SER A 157 47.85 6.62 -41.98
CA SER A 157 49.20 6.16 -41.71
C SER A 157 49.72 7.09 -40.63
N MET A 158 49.91 6.57 -39.43
CA MET A 158 50.66 7.24 -38.39
C MET A 158 52.07 7.44 -38.93
N ASP A 159 52.37 8.63 -39.43
CA ASP A 159 53.71 9.18 -39.46
C ASP A 159 53.57 10.71 -39.44
N ASP A 160 53.89 11.27 -38.27
CA ASP A 160 54.20 12.67 -37.99
C ASP A 160 53.08 13.72 -38.18
N ALA A 161 52.24 13.87 -37.16
CA ALA A 161 51.84 15.17 -36.62
C ALA A 161 51.15 14.96 -35.26
N THR A 162 51.76 15.52 -34.22
CA THR A 162 51.23 15.76 -32.87
C THR A 162 49.72 15.50 -32.73
N ILE A 163 49.40 14.34 -32.18
CA ILE A 163 48.06 13.99 -31.71
C ILE A 163 47.79 14.83 -30.45
N PRO A 164 46.85 15.78 -30.43
CA PRO A 164 46.24 16.12 -29.16
C PRO A 164 45.45 14.87 -28.75
N SER A 165 45.96 14.17 -27.74
CA SER A 165 45.23 13.13 -27.04
C SER A 165 43.99 13.77 -26.42
N SER A 166 42.84 13.73 -27.10
CA SER A 166 41.58 14.24 -26.56
C SER A 166 40.53 13.15 -26.55
N THR A 167 40.53 12.46 -25.42
CA THR A 167 39.38 11.83 -24.77
C THR A 167 38.18 12.79 -24.74
N ASP A 168 37.42 12.95 -25.82
CA ASP A 168 36.23 13.82 -25.80
C ASP A 168 34.97 13.20 -26.45
N SER A 169 34.94 11.89 -26.64
CA SER A 169 33.69 11.20 -27.00
C SER A 169 32.65 11.19 -25.85
N PRO A 170 33.04 11.01 -24.56
CA PRO A 170 32.12 11.16 -23.44
C PRO A 170 31.72 12.62 -23.17
N THR A 171 32.66 13.57 -23.31
CA THR A 171 32.46 14.99 -22.98
C THR A 171 31.48 15.66 -23.92
N ILE A 172 31.57 15.40 -25.23
CA ILE A 172 30.66 15.94 -26.24
C ILE A 172 29.25 15.39 -26.03
N TYR A 173 29.11 14.09 -25.74
CA TYR A 173 27.80 13.49 -25.48
C TYR A 173 27.16 14.06 -24.21
N ILE A 174 27.94 14.21 -23.13
CA ILE A 174 27.49 14.82 -21.87
C ILE A 174 27.10 16.29 -22.09
N GLU A 175 27.86 17.05 -22.87
CA GLU A 175 27.62 18.46 -23.15
C GLU A 175 26.37 18.67 -24.03
N VAL A 176 26.13 17.81 -25.01
CA VAL A 176 24.92 17.82 -25.84
C VAL A 176 23.69 17.47 -24.99
N VAL A 177 23.77 16.44 -24.15
CA VAL A 177 22.66 16.05 -23.25
C VAL A 177 22.37 17.14 -22.22
N ARG A 178 23.41 17.81 -21.70
CA ARG A 178 23.28 18.96 -20.79
C ARG A 178 22.57 20.14 -21.46
N ARG A 179 22.93 20.48 -22.71
CA ARG A 179 22.27 21.56 -23.48
C ARG A 179 20.82 21.23 -23.83
N ILE A 180 20.52 19.96 -24.13
CA ILE A 180 19.15 19.52 -24.39
C ILE A 180 18.30 19.61 -23.11
N LYS A 181 18.84 19.19 -21.96
CA LYS A 181 18.16 19.32 -20.65
C LYS A 181 17.93 20.78 -20.28
N GLU A 182 18.89 21.67 -20.52
CA GLU A 182 18.75 23.11 -20.24
C GLU A 182 17.67 23.75 -21.13
N LYS A 183 17.66 23.42 -22.43
CA LYS A 183 16.67 23.96 -23.39
C LYS A 183 15.23 23.50 -23.12
N HIS A 184 15.05 22.36 -22.45
CA HIS A 184 13.73 21.81 -22.11
C HIS A 184 13.35 22.02 -20.64
N ARG A 185 14.22 22.66 -19.84
CA ARG A 185 13.89 23.11 -18.49
C ARG A 185 13.16 24.44 -18.60
N ILE A 186 11.85 24.32 -18.68
CA ILE A 186 10.78 25.33 -18.64
C ILE A 186 11.19 26.61 -17.87
N GLU A 187 11.01 27.78 -18.51
CA GLU A 187 10.51 29.00 -17.84
C GLU A 187 9.00 28.89 -17.65
#